data_AF-A0A4Q1RDC0-F1
#
_entry.id   AF-A0A4Q1RDC0-F1
#
_cell.length_a   1.000
_cell.length_b   1.000
_cell.length_c   1.000
_cell.angle_alpha   90.00
_cell.angle_beta   90.00
_cell.angle_gamma   90.00
#
_symmetry.space_group_name_H-M   'P 1'
#
loop_
_entity.id
_entity.type
_entity.pdbx_description
1 polymer ?
#
loop_
_entity_poly.entity_id
_entity_poly.type
_entity_poly.pdbx_seq_one_letter_code
_entity_poly.pdbx_strand_id
1 'polypeptide(L)'
;MLDGKKFSRGYRDATTMNILRKRLKAAFPEAVFTYGNITAADRKILKLEKSHANDAVAIAAHGLGQVSTTADTTYYRQLRKQKRSLHEATPRKGIREPNRDAKRNKKNTSHVGNSYLNDKVKVYGQTGWVSGFSGSSSVYVRDRNGRYLTVHGKNYKLIPVRDLHVHAHSNNWAVYNRKDGEEKQA
;
A
#
# COMPACT_ATOMS: atom_id res chain seq x y z
N MET A 1 13.13 -8.72 -36.84
CA MET A 1 12.82 -9.52 -35.63
C MET A 1 12.82 -8.56 -34.46
N LEU A 2 11.74 -8.47 -33.69
CA LEU A 2 11.69 -7.61 -32.51
C LEU A 2 12.63 -8.17 -31.45
N ASP A 3 13.57 -7.35 -30.97
CA ASP A 3 14.49 -7.72 -29.90
C ASP A 3 13.71 -8.28 -28.71
N GLY A 4 14.01 -9.54 -28.37
CA GLY A 4 13.37 -10.24 -27.26
C GLY A 4 13.61 -9.49 -25.95
N LYS A 5 12.54 -9.21 -25.22
CA LYS A 5 12.58 -8.53 -23.92
C LYS A 5 13.50 -9.30 -22.97
N LYS A 6 14.69 -8.75 -22.65
CA LYS A 6 15.64 -9.37 -21.71
C LYS A 6 14.96 -9.64 -20.37
N PHE A 7 14.77 -10.92 -20.04
CA PHE A 7 14.17 -11.34 -18.78
C PHE A 7 15.26 -11.40 -17.69
N SER A 8 15.34 -10.37 -16.85
CA SER A 8 16.40 -10.23 -15.84
C SER A 8 16.08 -10.88 -14.47
N ARG A 9 14.88 -11.45 -14.29
CA ARG A 9 14.35 -11.84 -12.96
C ARG A 9 14.66 -13.28 -12.51
N GLY A 10 15.29 -14.10 -13.36
CA GLY A 10 15.61 -15.50 -13.04
C GLY A 10 14.38 -16.37 -12.72
N TYR A 11 14.59 -17.60 -12.24
CA TYR A 11 13.52 -18.57 -11.98
C TYR A 11 12.83 -18.42 -10.62
N ARG A 12 13.26 -17.49 -9.76
CA ARG A 12 12.78 -17.35 -8.37
C ARG A 12 11.26 -17.16 -8.29
N ASP A 13 10.72 -16.32 -9.16
CA ASP A 13 9.29 -16.04 -9.20
C ASP A 13 8.51 -17.29 -9.63
N ALA A 14 8.98 -17.99 -10.66
CA ALA A 14 8.38 -19.23 -11.15
C ALA A 14 8.39 -20.35 -10.08
N THR A 15 9.53 -20.53 -9.38
CA THR A 15 9.65 -21.49 -8.28
C THR A 15 8.67 -21.18 -7.16
N THR A 16 8.55 -19.90 -6.78
CA THR A 16 7.63 -19.46 -5.72
C THR A 16 6.18 -19.71 -6.11
N MET A 17 5.79 -19.39 -7.35
CA MET A 17 4.44 -19.66 -7.88
C MET A 17 4.12 -21.16 -7.94
N ASN A 18 5.09 -22.00 -8.30
CA ASN A 18 4.92 -23.45 -8.33
C ASN A 18 4.72 -24.05 -6.93
N ILE A 19 5.46 -23.56 -5.92
CA ILE A 19 5.27 -23.96 -4.53
C ILE A 19 3.87 -23.55 -4.05
N LEU A 20 3.46 -22.31 -4.34
CA LEU A 20 2.13 -21.81 -3.99
C LEU A 20 1.03 -22.66 -4.63
N ARG A 21 1.13 -22.94 -5.93
CA ARG A 21 0.19 -23.79 -6.66
C ARG A 21 0.04 -25.16 -6.01
N LYS A 22 1.16 -25.83 -5.68
CA LYS A 22 1.13 -27.15 -5.02
C LYS A 22 0.41 -27.10 -3.67
N ARG A 23 0.71 -26.09 -2.85
CA ARG A 23 0.08 -25.91 -1.53
C ARG A 23 -1.40 -25.60 -1.63
N LEU A 24 -1.79 -24.74 -2.56
CA LEU A 24 -3.19 -24.41 -2.81
C LEU A 24 -3.97 -25.63 -3.31
N LYS A 25 -3.39 -26.44 -4.21
CA LYS A 25 -4.04 -27.68 -4.68
C LYS A 25 -4.23 -28.70 -3.56
N ALA A 26 -3.29 -28.78 -2.61
CA ALA A 26 -3.43 -29.65 -1.46
C ALA A 26 -4.51 -29.17 -0.48
N ALA A 27 -4.60 -27.85 -0.28
CA ALA A 27 -5.57 -27.25 0.64
C ALA A 27 -6.99 -27.14 0.04
N PHE A 28 -7.09 -26.97 -1.27
CA PHE A 28 -8.34 -26.78 -2.03
C PHE A 28 -8.33 -27.70 -3.25
N PRO A 29 -8.59 -29.01 -3.08
CA PRO A 29 -8.56 -29.99 -4.17
C PRO A 29 -9.55 -29.68 -5.31
N GLU A 30 -10.66 -28.99 -4.99
CA GLU A 30 -11.70 -28.53 -5.90
C GLU A 30 -11.32 -27.29 -6.71
N ALA A 31 -10.22 -26.61 -6.36
CA ALA A 31 -9.83 -25.39 -7.04
C ALA A 31 -9.37 -25.66 -8.48
N VAL A 32 -9.93 -24.89 -9.42
CA VAL A 32 -9.54 -24.91 -10.83
C VAL A 32 -8.42 -23.90 -11.07
N PHE A 33 -7.30 -24.35 -11.61
CA PHE A 33 -6.19 -23.46 -12.00
C PHE A 33 -6.35 -23.03 -13.46
N THR A 34 -6.09 -21.76 -13.72
CA THR A 34 -6.07 -21.20 -15.07
C THR A 34 -4.69 -20.66 -15.42
N TYR A 35 -4.52 -20.30 -16.69
CA TYR A 35 -3.27 -19.81 -17.26
C TYR A 35 -3.44 -18.40 -17.79
N GLY A 36 -2.35 -17.63 -17.85
CA GLY A 36 -2.40 -16.22 -18.23
C GLY A 36 -2.95 -15.96 -19.63
N ASN A 37 -2.84 -16.91 -20.56
CA ASN A 37 -3.46 -16.82 -21.89
C ASN A 37 -4.98 -16.92 -21.83
N ILE A 38 -5.53 -17.81 -20.99
CA ILE A 38 -6.97 -17.97 -20.77
C ILE A 38 -7.51 -16.70 -20.10
N THR A 39 -6.89 -16.25 -19.01
CA THR A 39 -7.26 -15.00 -18.33
C THR A 39 -7.22 -13.80 -19.29
N ALA A 40 -6.24 -13.73 -20.19
CA ALA A 40 -6.16 -12.65 -21.17
C ALA A 40 -7.28 -12.70 -22.21
N ALA A 41 -7.77 -13.88 -22.58
CA ALA A 41 -8.92 -14.04 -23.47
C ALA A 41 -10.22 -13.66 -22.76
N ASP A 42 -10.46 -14.20 -21.56
CA ASP A 42 -11.64 -13.89 -20.75
C ASP A 42 -11.75 -12.39 -20.47
N ARG A 43 -10.63 -11.74 -20.13
CA ARG A 43 -10.58 -10.29 -19.91
C ARG A 43 -11.03 -9.49 -21.13
N LYS A 44 -10.71 -9.96 -22.35
CA LYS A 44 -11.15 -9.31 -23.60
C LYS A 44 -12.64 -9.53 -23.85
N ILE A 45 -13.14 -10.75 -23.61
CA ILE A 45 -14.57 -11.08 -23.72
C ILE A 45 -15.39 -10.20 -22.77
N LEU A 46 -14.93 -10.07 -21.53
CA LEU A 46 -15.54 -9.22 -20.49
C LEU A 46 -15.29 -7.72 -20.67
N LYS A 47 -14.56 -7.30 -21.72
CA LYS A 47 -14.22 -5.90 -22.04
C LYS A 47 -13.51 -5.16 -20.89
N LEU A 48 -12.68 -5.85 -20.12
CA LEU A 48 -11.95 -5.29 -18.99
C LEU A 48 -10.56 -4.79 -19.38
N GLU A 49 -10.15 -3.62 -18.88
CA GLU A 49 -8.79 -3.11 -19.06
C GLU A 49 -7.74 -3.98 -18.35
N LYS A 50 -6.48 -3.93 -18.80
CA LYS A 50 -5.40 -4.72 -18.20
C LYS A 50 -5.01 -4.18 -16.83
N SER A 51 -5.34 -4.92 -15.78
CA SER A 51 -4.89 -4.65 -14.42
C SER A 51 -4.89 -5.95 -13.60
N HIS A 52 -4.10 -6.01 -12.52
CA HIS A 52 -4.08 -7.20 -11.66
C HIS A 52 -5.45 -7.50 -11.02
N ALA A 53 -6.23 -6.47 -10.71
CA ALA A 53 -7.58 -6.63 -10.16
C ALA A 53 -8.53 -7.21 -11.23
N ASN A 54 -8.50 -6.67 -12.44
CA ASN A 54 -9.35 -7.16 -13.53
C ASN A 54 -8.95 -8.56 -14.00
N ASP A 55 -7.67 -8.92 -13.93
CA ASP A 55 -7.22 -10.29 -14.18
C ASP A 55 -7.84 -11.25 -13.15
N ALA A 56 -7.90 -10.88 -11.86
CA ALA A 56 -8.56 -11.69 -10.84
C ALA A 56 -10.08 -11.79 -11.06
N VAL A 57 -10.74 -10.69 -11.47
CA VAL A 57 -12.16 -10.70 -11.84
C VAL A 57 -12.40 -11.63 -13.02
N ALA A 58 -11.58 -11.56 -14.08
CA ALA A 58 -11.71 -12.43 -15.24
C ALA A 58 -11.52 -13.93 -14.89
N ILE A 59 -10.60 -14.24 -13.96
CA ILE A 59 -10.43 -15.60 -13.44
C ILE A 59 -11.68 -16.07 -12.69
N ALA A 60 -12.24 -15.23 -11.82
CA ALA A 60 -13.43 -15.58 -11.03
C ALA A 60 -14.71 -15.66 -11.88
N ALA A 61 -14.80 -14.83 -12.91
CA ALA A 61 -15.92 -14.75 -13.84
C ALA A 61 -15.72 -15.62 -15.09
N HIS A 62 -14.83 -16.63 -15.03
CA HIS A 62 -14.57 -17.50 -16.17
C HIS A 62 -15.86 -18.15 -16.69
N GLY A 63 -16.08 -18.07 -18.00
CA GLY A 63 -17.31 -18.56 -18.65
C GLY A 63 -18.50 -17.58 -18.64
N LEU A 64 -18.37 -16.41 -18.00
CA LEU A 64 -19.40 -15.37 -18.05
C LEU A 64 -19.20 -14.44 -19.26
N GLY A 65 -20.30 -13.88 -19.79
CA GLY A 65 -20.27 -12.94 -20.91
C GLY A 65 -20.14 -11.47 -20.51
N GLN A 66 -20.42 -11.12 -19.26
CA GLN A 66 -20.35 -9.75 -18.74
C GLN A 66 -20.19 -9.73 -17.22
N VAL A 67 -19.62 -8.64 -16.70
CA VAL A 67 -19.53 -8.37 -15.26
C VAL A 67 -19.94 -6.91 -15.01
N SER A 68 -20.70 -6.66 -13.96
CA SER A 68 -21.05 -5.31 -13.52
C SER A 68 -20.14 -4.84 -12.40
N THR A 69 -19.72 -3.58 -12.43
CA THR A 69 -18.96 -2.96 -11.35
C THR A 69 -19.90 -2.50 -10.24
N THR A 70 -19.52 -2.74 -8.98
CA THR A 70 -20.19 -2.16 -7.82
C THR A 70 -19.64 -0.76 -7.56
N ALA A 71 -20.51 0.21 -7.24
CA ALA A 71 -20.14 1.61 -7.03
C ALA A 71 -19.11 1.85 -5.90
N ASP A 72 -18.97 0.89 -4.98
CA ASP A 72 -18.07 0.97 -3.84
C ASP A 72 -16.90 -0.01 -3.99
N THR A 73 -15.74 0.52 -4.38
CA THR A 73 -14.49 -0.24 -4.33
C THR A 73 -13.70 0.12 -3.07
N THR A 74 -13.39 -0.89 -2.26
CA THR A 74 -12.54 -0.75 -1.07
C THR A 74 -11.08 -1.01 -1.43
N TYR A 75 -10.21 -0.04 -1.13
CA TYR A 75 -8.78 -0.14 -1.35
C TYR A 75 -8.04 -0.44 -0.06
N TYR A 76 -7.15 -1.43 -0.13
CA TYR A 76 -6.21 -1.77 0.94
C TYR A 76 -4.81 -1.40 0.50
N ARG A 77 -4.21 -0.42 1.18
CA ARG A 77 -2.82 -0.03 0.94
C ARG A 77 -1.97 -0.37 2.15
N GLN A 78 -0.97 -1.22 1.95
CA GLN A 78 -0.04 -1.54 3.02
C GLN A 78 0.85 -0.33 3.33
N LEU A 79 0.82 0.11 4.58
CA LEU A 79 1.68 1.15 5.13
C LEU A 79 2.85 0.52 5.89
N ARG A 80 4.01 1.12 5.75
CA ARG A 80 5.22 0.58 6.37
C ARG A 80 5.37 1.09 7.80
N LYS A 81 5.42 0.17 8.77
CA LYS A 81 5.64 0.50 10.20
C LYS A 81 7.08 0.86 10.57
N GLN A 82 8.06 0.16 9.99
CA GLN A 82 9.45 0.24 10.43
C GLN A 82 10.36 0.86 9.38
N LYS A 83 11.50 1.44 9.80
CA LYS A 83 12.53 1.84 8.83
C LYS A 83 13.23 0.61 8.21
N ARG A 84 13.39 0.56 6.87
CA ARG A 84 14.23 -0.48 6.17
C ARG A 84 15.68 -0.44 6.70
N SER A 85 16.06 0.78 7.09
CA SER A 85 17.16 1.23 7.94
C SER A 85 17.24 0.81 9.42
N LEU A 86 17.58 -0.44 9.80
CA LEU A 86 17.94 -0.69 11.22
C LEU A 86 19.32 -0.12 11.55
N HIS A 87 20.30 -0.30 10.65
CA HIS A 87 21.67 0.17 10.80
C HIS A 87 21.92 1.42 9.92
N GLU A 88 22.64 2.40 10.45
CA GLU A 88 23.05 3.59 9.68
C GLU A 88 24.43 3.32 9.12
N ALA A 89 24.54 3.07 7.81
CA ALA A 89 25.83 3.07 7.13
C ALA A 89 26.42 4.50 7.08
N THR A 90 25.55 5.51 7.05
CA THR A 90 25.90 6.93 7.07
C THR A 90 25.62 7.56 8.44
N PRO A 91 26.60 8.20 9.09
CA PRO A 91 26.39 8.93 10.34
C PRO A 91 25.28 9.98 10.25
N ARG A 92 24.54 10.23 11.34
CA ARG A 92 23.51 11.29 11.37
C ARG A 92 24.14 12.66 11.26
N LYS A 93 23.36 13.65 10.80
CA LYS A 93 23.75 15.06 10.82
C LYS A 93 24.21 15.45 12.23
N GLY A 94 25.46 15.89 12.37
CA GLY A 94 26.10 16.24 13.65
C GLY A 94 26.90 15.11 14.32
N ILE A 95 26.86 13.87 13.79
CA ILE A 95 27.67 12.75 14.27
C ILE A 95 28.75 12.47 13.22
N ARG A 96 30.02 12.49 13.62
CA ARG A 96 31.16 12.24 12.72
C ARG A 96 31.51 10.77 12.62
N GLU A 97 31.23 9.98 13.66
CA GLU A 97 31.62 8.57 13.72
C GLU A 97 30.53 7.63 13.18
N PRO A 98 30.88 6.69 12.28
CA PRO A 98 29.98 5.64 11.82
C PRO A 98 29.58 4.69 12.95
N ASN A 99 28.35 4.17 12.88
CA ASN A 99 27.85 3.17 13.82
C ASN A 99 28.47 1.79 13.53
N ARG A 100 29.70 1.57 14.01
CA ARG A 100 30.46 0.33 13.81
C ARG A 100 29.98 -0.83 14.69
N ASP A 101 29.41 -0.53 15.86
CA ASP A 101 28.94 -1.53 16.83
C ASP A 101 27.53 -2.06 16.54
N ALA A 102 26.99 -1.75 15.35
CA ALA A 102 25.63 -2.10 14.96
C ALA A 102 24.55 -1.68 15.99
N LYS A 103 24.81 -0.61 16.77
CA LYS A 103 23.93 -0.14 17.84
C LYS A 103 22.53 0.16 17.30
N ARG A 104 21.52 -0.48 17.89
CA ARG A 104 20.11 -0.29 17.52
C ARG A 104 19.55 0.95 18.22
N ASN A 105 19.33 2.01 17.47
CA ASN A 105 18.63 3.19 17.96
C ASN A 105 17.13 3.11 17.61
N LYS A 106 16.26 3.53 18.55
CA LYS A 106 14.81 3.66 18.30
C LYS A 106 14.58 4.84 17.35
N LYS A 107 14.57 4.59 16.05
CA LYS A 107 14.46 5.62 14.99
C LYS A 107 13.04 6.11 14.72
N ASN A 108 12.03 5.36 15.16
CA ASN A 108 10.64 5.64 14.87
C ASN A 108 9.90 5.90 16.18
N THR A 109 9.34 7.10 16.30
CA THR A 109 8.24 7.35 17.23
C THR A 109 7.02 6.63 16.68
N SER A 110 6.56 5.60 17.39
CA SER A 110 5.42 4.77 16.95
C SER A 110 4.08 5.35 17.39
N HIS A 111 4.05 6.19 18.42
CA HIS A 111 2.86 6.88 18.90
C HIS A 111 3.23 8.15 19.69
N VAL A 112 2.27 9.06 19.81
CA VAL A 112 2.28 10.22 20.70
C VAL A 112 0.90 10.31 21.34
N GLY A 113 0.83 10.24 22.68
CA GLY A 113 -0.45 10.06 23.37
C GLY A 113 -1.20 8.85 22.84
N ASN A 114 -2.48 9.05 22.51
CA ASN A 114 -3.36 8.03 21.94
C ASN A 114 -3.37 7.98 20.39
N SER A 115 -2.44 8.68 19.73
CA SER A 115 -2.29 8.65 18.27
C SER A 115 -1.10 7.78 17.88
N TYR A 116 -1.33 6.76 17.06
CA TYR A 116 -0.33 5.83 16.58
C TYR A 116 0.04 6.08 15.11
N LEU A 117 1.23 5.61 14.72
CA LEU A 117 1.65 5.61 13.34
C LEU A 117 0.66 4.80 12.49
N ASN A 118 0.28 5.35 11.34
CA ASN A 118 -0.73 4.83 10.41
C ASN A 118 -2.18 4.89 10.91
N ASP A 119 -2.47 5.55 12.02
CA ASP A 119 -3.86 5.77 12.42
C ASP A 119 -4.60 6.61 11.37
N LYS A 120 -5.85 6.23 11.12
CA LYS A 120 -6.76 6.97 10.27
C LYS A 120 -7.33 8.10 11.10
N VAL A 121 -7.08 9.33 10.65
CA VAL A 121 -7.44 10.55 11.37
C VAL A 121 -8.23 11.48 10.48
N LYS A 122 -9.08 12.30 11.10
CA LYS A 122 -9.75 13.43 10.46
C LYS A 122 -9.17 14.73 11.01
N VAL A 123 -8.79 15.63 10.12
CA VAL A 123 -8.17 16.93 10.41
C VAL A 123 -8.63 17.94 9.37
N TYR A 124 -9.09 19.11 9.82
CA TYR A 124 -9.56 20.19 8.93
C TYR A 124 -10.57 19.72 7.87
N GLY A 125 -11.51 18.86 8.27
CA GLY A 125 -12.51 18.27 7.37
C GLY A 125 -11.99 17.16 6.43
N GLN A 126 -10.68 16.96 6.34
CA GLN A 126 -10.04 15.97 5.48
C GLN A 126 -9.67 14.70 6.25
N THR A 127 -9.67 13.55 5.56
CA THR A 127 -9.25 12.27 6.13
C THR A 127 -7.88 11.89 5.61
N GLY A 128 -7.02 11.40 6.51
CA GLY A 128 -5.70 10.91 6.14
C GLY A 128 -5.16 9.89 7.15
N TRP A 129 -3.89 9.54 6.98
CA TRP A 129 -3.18 8.60 7.85
C TRP A 129 -1.93 9.26 8.43
N VAL A 130 -1.70 9.00 9.73
CA VAL A 130 -0.49 9.44 10.41
C VAL A 130 0.73 8.79 9.75
N SER A 131 1.66 9.63 9.27
CA SER A 131 2.88 9.21 8.57
C SER A 131 4.15 9.35 9.41
N GLY A 132 4.09 10.08 10.52
CA GLY A 132 5.20 10.27 11.44
C GLY A 132 4.90 11.38 12.45
N PHE A 133 5.78 11.51 13.45
CA PHE A 133 5.66 12.48 14.53
C PHE A 133 6.87 13.41 14.56
N SER A 134 6.68 14.61 15.09
CA SER A 134 7.76 15.56 15.39
C SER A 134 7.59 16.03 16.83
N GLY A 135 8.54 15.65 17.70
CA GLY A 135 8.42 15.85 19.13
C GLY A 135 7.23 15.11 19.74
N SER A 136 6.65 15.71 20.78
CA SER A 136 5.51 15.18 21.54
C SER A 136 4.19 15.88 21.25
N SER A 137 4.17 16.89 20.37
CA SER A 137 2.99 17.74 20.16
C SER A 137 2.54 17.85 18.71
N SER A 138 3.32 17.34 17.75
CA SER A 138 3.04 17.52 16.32
C SER A 138 3.15 16.23 15.53
N VAL A 139 2.33 16.11 14.49
CA VAL A 139 2.20 14.95 13.62
C VAL A 139 2.26 15.35 12.15
N TYR A 140 2.63 14.40 11.30
CA TYR A 140 2.47 14.51 9.87
C TYR A 140 1.33 13.60 9.40
N VAL A 141 0.34 14.15 8.71
CA VAL A 141 -0.76 13.37 8.13
C VAL A 141 -0.66 13.40 6.61
N ARG A 142 -0.86 12.23 5.97
CA ARG A 142 -0.93 12.12 4.51
C ARG A 142 -2.30 11.67 4.05
N ASP A 143 -2.75 12.21 2.94
CA ASP A 143 -3.98 11.78 2.27
C ASP A 143 -3.82 10.40 1.60
N ARG A 144 -4.86 9.97 0.88
CA ARG A 144 -4.85 8.72 0.11
C ARG A 144 -3.81 8.70 -1.01
N ASN A 145 -3.50 9.86 -1.57
CA ASN A 145 -2.53 10.06 -2.66
C ASN A 145 -1.09 10.19 -2.16
N GLY A 146 -0.88 10.23 -0.84
CA GLY A 146 0.43 10.40 -0.21
C GLY A 146 0.89 11.86 -0.09
N ARG A 147 0.03 12.83 -0.41
CA ARG A 147 0.27 14.26 -0.20
C ARG A 147 0.06 14.61 1.27
N TYR A 148 0.82 15.56 1.78
CA TYR A 148 0.67 16.00 3.17
C TYR A 148 -0.57 16.88 3.31
N LEU A 149 -1.36 16.64 4.35
CA LEU A 149 -2.41 17.56 4.76
C LEU A 149 -1.76 18.77 5.43
N THR A 150 -2.17 19.97 5.02
CA THR A 150 -1.74 21.23 5.61
C THR A 150 -2.95 22.02 6.09
N VAL A 151 -2.72 22.97 6.99
CA VAL A 151 -3.74 23.96 7.33
C VAL A 151 -4.05 24.79 6.09
N HIS A 152 -5.31 25.12 5.84
CA HIS A 152 -5.69 25.98 4.73
C HIS A 152 -4.93 27.31 4.78
N GLY A 153 -4.36 27.73 3.65
CA GLY A 153 -3.55 28.95 3.55
C GLY A 153 -2.13 28.85 4.16
N LYS A 154 -1.70 27.68 4.65
CA LYS A 154 -0.35 27.50 5.22
C LYS A 154 0.41 26.37 4.54
N ASN A 155 1.72 26.55 4.45
CA ASN A 155 2.63 25.62 3.77
C ASN A 155 3.29 24.59 4.71
N TYR A 156 3.14 24.73 6.03
CA TYR A 156 3.73 23.77 6.97
C TYR A 156 2.92 22.47 7.02
N LYS A 157 3.64 21.35 7.10
CA LYS A 157 3.10 19.98 7.08
C LYS A 157 2.81 19.41 8.47
N LEU A 158 3.21 20.13 9.51
CA LEU A 158 3.07 19.73 10.90
C LEU A 158 1.69 20.12 11.41
N ILE A 159 0.96 19.14 11.90
CA ILE A 159 -0.37 19.33 12.49
C ILE A 159 -0.24 19.11 14.00
N PRO A 160 -0.72 20.02 14.85
CA PRO A 160 -0.77 19.78 16.29
C PRO A 160 -1.58 18.53 16.62
N VAL A 161 -1.06 17.68 17.52
CA VAL A 161 -1.73 16.42 17.93
C VAL A 161 -3.12 16.69 18.52
N ARG A 162 -3.30 17.84 19.19
CA ARG A 162 -4.60 18.28 19.73
C ARG A 162 -5.69 18.49 18.67
N ASP A 163 -5.30 18.74 17.42
CA ASP A 163 -6.25 19.00 16.32
C ASP A 163 -6.65 17.68 15.61
N LEU A 164 -6.00 16.57 15.95
CA LEU A 164 -6.30 15.24 15.40
C LEU A 164 -7.56 14.66 16.01
N HIS A 165 -8.44 14.15 15.15
CA HIS A 165 -9.53 13.29 15.55
C HIS A 165 -9.24 11.89 15.05
N VAL A 166 -8.83 10.99 15.96
CA VAL A 166 -8.54 9.58 15.60
C VAL A 166 -9.85 8.89 15.27
N HIS A 167 -9.96 8.41 14.04
CA HIS A 167 -11.14 7.69 13.56
C HIS A 167 -10.99 6.18 13.73
N ALA A 168 -9.80 5.64 13.44
CA ALA A 168 -9.51 4.22 13.63
C ALA A 168 -8.01 3.95 13.76
N HIS A 169 -7.66 2.95 14.56
CA HIS A 169 -6.30 2.42 14.61
C HIS A 169 -6.07 1.45 13.44
N SER A 170 -5.18 1.79 12.52
CA SER A 170 -5.07 1.09 11.22
C SER A 170 -3.85 0.18 11.09
N ASN A 171 -3.10 -0.08 12.17
CA ASN A 171 -1.89 -0.92 12.18
C ASN A 171 -0.92 -0.59 11.01
N ASN A 172 -0.92 -1.39 9.94
CA ASN A 172 -0.09 -1.24 8.75
C ASN A 172 -0.92 -1.20 7.47
N TRP A 173 -2.19 -0.79 7.57
CA TRP A 173 -3.13 -0.77 6.46
C TRP A 173 -3.87 0.57 6.39
N ALA A 174 -3.81 1.23 5.24
CA ALA A 174 -4.73 2.30 4.90
C ALA A 174 -5.92 1.70 4.14
N VAL A 175 -7.11 1.81 4.72
CA VAL A 175 -8.37 1.34 4.13
C VAL A 175 -9.26 2.53 3.80
N TYR A 176 -9.65 2.63 2.53
CA TYR A 176 -10.51 3.70 2.03
C TYR A 176 -11.35 3.24 0.86
N ASN A 177 -12.53 3.84 0.74
CA ASN A 177 -13.43 3.60 -0.38
C ASN A 177 -13.19 4.69 -1.43
N ARG A 178 -13.39 4.34 -2.70
CA ARG A 178 -13.47 5.29 -3.81
C ARG A 178 -14.80 5.05 -4.50
N LYS A 179 -15.52 6.13 -4.77
CA LYS A 179 -16.64 6.11 -5.70
C LYS A 179 -16.08 6.18 -7.11
N ASP A 180 -16.59 5.35 -8.01
CA ASP A 180 -16.23 5.43 -9.42
C ASP A 180 -16.55 6.83 -9.96
N GLY A 181 -15.57 7.46 -10.64
CA GLY A 181 -15.67 8.82 -11.18
C GLY A 181 -14.86 9.92 -10.46
N GLU A 182 -14.31 9.67 -9.26
CA GLU A 182 -13.36 10.62 -8.65
C GLU A 182 -11.99 10.50 -9.31
N GLU A 183 -11.72 11.27 -10.38
CA GLU A 183 -10.43 11.28 -11.08
C GLU A 183 -9.22 11.51 -10.17
N LYS A 184 -8.06 10.98 -10.60
CA LYS A 184 -6.77 11.36 -10.05
C LYS A 184 -6.53 12.84 -10.45
N GLN A 185 -6.80 13.78 -9.55
CA GLN A 185 -6.25 15.13 -9.72
C GLN A 185 -4.73 15.00 -9.71
N ALA A 186 -4.12 15.27 -10.88
CA ALA A 186 -2.68 15.23 -11.11
C ALA A 186 -1.91 16.17 -10.17
#